data_AF-A0A7S4IK17-F1
#
_entry.id   AF-A0A7S4IK17-F1
#
_cell.length_a   1.000
_cell.length_b   1.000
_cell.length_c   1.000
_cell.angle_alpha   90.00
_cell.angle_beta   90.00
_cell.angle_gamma   90.00
#
_symmetry.space_group_name_H-M   'P 1'
#
loop_
_entity.id
_entity.type
_entity.pdbx_description
1 polymer ?
#
loop_
_entity_poly.entity_id
_entity_poly.type
_entity_poly.pdbx_seq_one_letter_code
_entity_poly.pdbx_strand_id
1 'polypeptide(L)'
;AHGLAHRDLKPDNFCFGSADPESSLKLIDFGLSLGPCVDARPSPGGGSMSMAGTLEHSAPETFPQPQPDGQQPRRLRYGQAADMWSVGAIFFKLLTGENLVELNRDRRAVDFGTRLRAVVAGDGATGVDRELIDDAARKIRSEEFVRRRIALARERAPPAACELLELLLQQDPAQRLTATQALKHRFITDSYLSPGSLPLRRYALDAETIDRMRRFAGAPGLRRLAVLVEAHLLGPQDDDTIKQQVCTFRAVDECGMGVLTAADIAAALRAQGHDVPADLEEICLRLDISRDGSINVVEFVAATMEPRLCCDPRLCRAAFRVLDADGDGIITLADLEAVMSASPQRREAAAALLASGAPDADGGIDFRSFCATLLPSGDRSLSEALPNGGRSPSQSLSRPFSCL
;
A
#
# COMPACT_ATOMS: atom_id res chain seq x y z
N ALA A 1 6.08 4.86 -7.28
CA ALA A 1 6.16 3.55 -7.95
C ALA A 1 4.99 3.35 -8.93
N HIS A 2 3.74 3.27 -8.48
CA HIS A 2 2.58 2.87 -9.31
C HIS A 2 1.87 3.99 -10.12
N GLY A 3 2.40 5.22 -10.12
CA GLY A 3 1.77 6.36 -10.82
C GLY A 3 0.40 6.79 -10.28
N LEU A 4 -0.01 6.28 -9.11
CA LEU A 4 -1.27 6.63 -8.44
C LEU A 4 -1.13 7.94 -7.65
N ALA A 5 -2.21 8.72 -7.61
CA ALA A 5 -2.38 9.87 -6.71
C ALA A 5 -3.69 9.73 -5.92
N HIS A 6 -3.64 9.94 -4.60
CA HIS A 6 -4.76 9.75 -3.68
C HIS A 6 -5.78 10.91 -3.74
N ARG A 7 -5.26 12.15 -3.78
CA ARG A 7 -5.99 13.42 -3.98
C ARG A 7 -6.89 13.89 -2.83
N ASP A 8 -7.03 13.10 -1.76
CA ASP A 8 -7.67 13.52 -0.51
C ASP A 8 -6.88 13.05 0.71
N LEU A 9 -5.57 13.31 0.77
CA LEU A 9 -4.80 12.98 1.97
C LEU A 9 -5.18 13.93 3.11
N LYS A 10 -5.70 13.37 4.19
CA LYS A 10 -6.08 14.04 5.44
C LYS A 10 -6.00 13.05 6.60
N PRO A 11 -5.90 13.51 7.87
CA PRO A 11 -5.78 12.62 9.02
C PRO A 11 -6.92 11.58 9.11
N ASP A 12 -8.15 11.95 8.74
CA ASP A 12 -9.33 11.06 8.76
C ASP A 12 -9.21 9.87 7.80
N ASN A 13 -8.39 9.99 6.76
CA ASN A 13 -8.14 8.92 5.80
C ASN A 13 -6.98 8.02 6.24
N PHE A 14 -6.50 8.15 7.48
CA PHE A 14 -5.56 7.21 8.08
C PHE A 14 -6.20 6.51 9.28
N CYS A 15 -6.04 5.19 9.35
CA CYS A 15 -6.56 4.37 10.44
C CYS A 15 -5.46 3.48 11.01
N PHE A 16 -5.43 3.33 12.34
CA PHE A 16 -4.57 2.35 12.99
C PHE A 16 -5.24 0.98 12.96
N GLY A 17 -4.47 -0.07 12.69
CA GLY A 17 -4.99 -1.44 12.65
C GLY A 17 -5.51 -1.97 13.99
N SER A 18 -5.03 -1.43 15.11
CA SER A 18 -5.46 -1.73 16.48
C SER A 18 -5.18 -0.53 17.40
N ALA A 19 -5.58 -0.63 18.67
CA ALA A 19 -5.30 0.37 19.70
C ALA A 19 -3.87 0.30 20.28
N ASP A 20 -3.05 -0.65 19.80
CA ASP A 20 -1.66 -0.79 20.19
C ASP A 20 -0.86 0.47 19.76
N PRO A 21 -0.05 1.08 20.65
CA PRO A 21 0.84 2.19 20.29
C PRO A 21 1.75 1.90 19.09
N GLU A 22 2.12 0.64 18.86
CA GLU A 22 2.98 0.19 17.76
C GLU A 22 2.18 -0.27 16.52
N SER A 23 0.87 -0.06 16.53
CA SER A 23 -0.02 -0.45 15.45
C SER A 23 0.35 0.22 14.13
N SER A 24 0.32 -0.56 13.05
CA SER A 24 0.51 -0.04 11.70
C SER A 24 -0.56 1.01 11.34
N LEU A 25 -0.12 2.16 10.85
CA LEU A 25 -0.98 3.14 10.19
C LEU A 25 -1.32 2.68 8.77
N LYS A 26 -2.60 2.75 8.38
CA LYS A 26 -3.10 2.38 7.06
C LYS A 26 -3.82 3.56 6.43
N LEU A 27 -3.47 3.86 5.18
CA LEU A 27 -4.22 4.78 4.33
C LEU A 27 -5.50 4.09 3.84
N ILE A 28 -6.63 4.77 4.00
CA ILE A 28 -7.97 4.31 3.62
C ILE A 28 -8.63 5.31 2.66
N ASP A 29 -9.74 4.90 2.07
CA ASP A 29 -10.60 5.72 1.20
C ASP A 29 -9.94 6.22 -0.10
N PHE A 30 -9.76 5.29 -1.04
CA PHE A 30 -9.28 5.59 -2.41
C PHE A 30 -10.39 6.09 -3.35
N GLY A 31 -11.56 6.51 -2.83
CA GLY A 31 -12.73 6.89 -3.65
C GLY A 31 -12.49 8.04 -4.62
N LEU A 32 -11.40 8.79 -4.44
CA LEU A 32 -11.00 9.96 -5.23
C LEU A 32 -9.66 9.77 -5.97
N SER A 33 -9.07 8.58 -5.87
CA SER A 33 -7.76 8.26 -6.45
C SER A 33 -7.81 8.18 -7.97
N LEU A 34 -6.72 8.59 -8.63
CA LEU A 34 -6.58 8.51 -10.09
C LEU A 34 -5.40 7.60 -10.49
N GLY A 35 -5.64 6.79 -11.51
CA GLY A 35 -4.67 5.89 -12.13
C GLY A 35 -3.69 6.57 -13.11
N PRO A 36 -2.54 5.94 -13.43
CA PRO A 36 -1.53 6.48 -14.34
C PRO A 36 -2.00 6.76 -15.78
N CYS A 37 -3.15 6.23 -16.19
CA CYS A 37 -3.64 6.25 -17.58
C CYS A 37 -4.65 7.36 -17.90
N VAL A 38 -4.94 8.27 -16.96
CA VAL A 38 -5.85 9.40 -17.26
C VAL A 38 -5.04 10.57 -17.82
N ASP A 39 -4.44 10.33 -18.99
CA ASP A 39 -4.24 11.43 -19.92
C ASP A 39 -5.60 12.09 -20.12
N ALA A 40 -5.65 13.40 -19.92
CA ALA A 40 -6.81 14.24 -20.13
C ALA A 40 -7.22 14.30 -21.62
N ARG A 41 -7.46 13.16 -22.27
CA ARG A 41 -8.14 13.12 -23.56
C ARG A 41 -9.59 13.54 -23.32
N PRO A 42 -10.10 14.52 -24.08
CA PRO A 42 -11.47 14.96 -23.95
C PRO A 42 -12.39 13.80 -24.37
N SER A 43 -13.19 13.27 -23.45
CA SER A 43 -14.43 12.63 -23.83
C SER A 43 -15.30 13.69 -24.53
N PRO A 44 -15.76 13.47 -25.77
CA PRO A 44 -16.67 14.37 -26.44
C PRO A 44 -18.04 14.24 -25.77
N GLY A 45 -18.25 15.05 -24.74
CA GLY A 45 -19.40 14.97 -23.86
C GLY A 45 -18.99 15.34 -22.43
N GLY A 46 -18.88 16.65 -22.16
CA GLY A 46 -18.84 17.26 -20.83
C GLY A 46 -18.30 16.40 -19.69
N GLY A 47 -17.02 16.06 -19.73
CA GLY A 47 -16.39 15.26 -18.67
C GLY A 47 -16.42 16.01 -17.33
N SER A 48 -17.25 15.51 -16.41
CA SER A 48 -17.35 15.94 -15.02
C SER A 48 -15.96 16.13 -14.40
N MET A 49 -15.67 17.35 -13.94
CA MET A 49 -14.46 17.62 -13.15
C MET A 49 -14.59 16.90 -11.82
N SER A 50 -13.90 15.76 -11.66
CA SER A 50 -13.75 15.12 -10.34
C SER A 50 -12.80 15.95 -9.48
N MET A 51 -13.30 17.06 -8.96
CA MET A 51 -12.66 17.86 -7.93
C MET A 51 -13.02 17.27 -6.57
N ALA A 52 -11.99 16.99 -5.78
CA ALA A 52 -12.11 16.29 -4.52
C ALA A 52 -10.93 16.68 -3.61
N GLY A 53 -11.13 16.65 -2.30
CA GLY A 53 -10.13 17.05 -1.31
C GLY A 53 -10.75 17.74 -0.09
N THR A 54 -9.95 17.94 0.95
CA THR A 54 -10.30 18.77 2.12
C THR A 54 -9.49 20.06 2.08
N LEU A 55 -10.15 21.21 2.12
CA LEU A 55 -9.56 22.51 1.78
C LEU A 55 -8.36 22.92 2.64
N GLU A 56 -8.31 22.47 3.90
CA GLU A 56 -7.20 22.74 4.83
C GLU A 56 -5.90 21.97 4.49
N HIS A 57 -5.97 20.94 3.62
CA HIS A 57 -4.85 20.13 3.15
C HIS A 57 -4.58 20.28 1.64
N SER A 58 -5.35 21.11 0.94
CA SER A 58 -5.27 21.27 -0.52
C SER A 58 -4.05 22.10 -0.95
N ALA A 59 -3.44 21.73 -2.07
CA ALA A 59 -2.26 22.40 -2.62
C ALA A 59 -2.62 23.68 -3.40
N PRO A 60 -1.70 24.66 -3.56
CA PRO A 60 -1.97 25.90 -4.27
C PRO A 60 -2.50 25.69 -5.70
N GLU A 61 -1.99 24.66 -6.38
CA GLU A 61 -2.34 24.30 -7.76
C GLU A 61 -3.69 23.56 -7.88
N THR A 62 -4.33 23.16 -6.79
CA THR A 62 -5.68 22.56 -6.83
C THR A 62 -6.78 23.62 -6.87
N PHE A 63 -6.46 24.88 -6.58
CA PHE A 63 -7.42 25.97 -6.60
C PHE A 63 -7.51 26.61 -8.00
N PRO A 64 -8.70 27.05 -8.45
CA PRO A 64 -8.86 27.75 -9.73
C PRO A 64 -8.00 29.02 -9.81
N GLN A 65 -7.26 29.22 -10.90
CA GLN A 65 -6.52 30.47 -11.11
C GLN A 65 -7.48 31.60 -11.53
N PRO A 66 -7.28 32.84 -11.05
CA PRO A 66 -8.00 33.99 -11.60
C PRO A 66 -7.56 34.18 -13.06
N GLN A 67 -8.48 33.96 -14.00
CA GLN A 67 -8.22 34.22 -15.42
C GLN A 67 -8.67 35.66 -15.75
N PRO A 68 -7.84 36.46 -16.43
CA PRO A 68 -8.31 37.66 -17.10
C PRO A 68 -9.21 37.26 -18.28
N ASP A 69 -10.43 37.80 -18.31
CA ASP A 69 -11.44 37.75 -19.36
C ASP A 69 -11.74 36.40 -20.05
N GLY A 70 -12.83 35.76 -19.62
CA GLY A 70 -13.70 34.92 -20.45
C GLY A 70 -13.13 33.62 -21.05
N GLN A 71 -11.88 33.28 -20.80
CA GLN A 71 -11.30 32.01 -21.23
C GLN A 71 -11.75 30.86 -20.32
N GLN A 72 -11.89 29.65 -20.89
CA GLN A 72 -12.23 28.46 -20.10
C GLN A 72 -11.11 28.16 -19.10
N PRO A 73 -11.45 27.69 -17.88
CA PRO A 73 -10.45 27.35 -16.87
C PRO A 73 -9.47 26.31 -17.44
N ARG A 74 -8.17 26.63 -17.45
CA ARG A 74 -7.13 25.63 -17.76
C ARG A 74 -7.32 24.47 -16.78
N ARG A 75 -7.46 23.23 -17.31
CA ARG A 75 -7.61 22.02 -16.49
C ARG A 75 -6.51 21.98 -15.43
N LEU A 76 -6.91 21.99 -14.16
CA LEU A 76 -6.03 21.85 -13.00
C LEU A 76 -5.31 20.50 -13.12
N ARG A 77 -3.99 20.53 -13.24
CA ARG A 77 -3.14 19.33 -13.29
C ARG A 77 -2.86 18.88 -11.86
N TYR A 78 -3.79 18.17 -11.25
CA TYR A 78 -3.59 17.53 -9.95
C TYR A 78 -2.95 16.15 -10.13
N GLY A 79 -1.82 15.92 -9.45
CA GLY A 79 -1.07 14.67 -9.48
C GLY A 79 -0.33 14.45 -8.16
N GLN A 80 0.64 13.54 -8.13
CA GLN A 80 1.37 13.13 -6.92
C GLN A 80 1.99 14.27 -6.11
N ALA A 81 2.38 15.36 -6.76
CA ALA A 81 2.90 16.53 -6.04
C ALA A 81 1.86 17.18 -5.12
N ALA A 82 0.57 17.18 -5.50
CA ALA A 82 -0.51 17.71 -4.66
C ALA A 82 -0.68 16.88 -3.37
N ASP A 83 -0.55 15.55 -3.46
CA ASP A 83 -0.54 14.67 -2.29
C ASP A 83 0.61 15.02 -1.34
N MET A 84 1.80 15.33 -1.87
CA MET A 84 2.95 15.71 -1.05
C MET A 84 2.75 17.04 -0.30
N TRP A 85 1.98 17.98 -0.87
CA TRP A 85 1.56 19.16 -0.12
C TRP A 85 0.62 18.81 1.03
N SER A 86 -0.36 17.94 0.76
CA SER A 86 -1.28 17.47 1.79
C SER A 86 -0.54 16.75 2.93
N VAL A 87 0.48 15.94 2.60
CA VAL A 87 1.41 15.37 3.59
C VAL A 87 2.12 16.47 4.38
N GLY A 88 2.60 17.54 3.73
CA GLY A 88 3.17 18.70 4.40
C GLY A 88 2.20 19.39 5.36
N ALA A 89 0.93 19.55 4.98
CA ALA A 89 -0.10 20.13 5.83
C ALA A 89 -0.43 19.24 7.05
N ILE A 90 -0.51 17.92 6.85
CA ILE A 90 -0.66 16.93 7.93
C ILE A 90 0.57 17.00 8.86
N PHE A 91 1.77 17.02 8.30
CA PHE A 91 3.00 17.07 9.07
C PHE A 91 3.11 18.34 9.90
N PHE A 92 2.76 19.50 9.35
CA PHE A 92 2.63 20.75 10.10
C PHE A 92 1.69 20.60 11.30
N LYS A 93 0.53 19.95 11.10
CA LYS A 93 -0.44 19.69 12.17
C LYS A 93 0.12 18.75 13.23
N LEU A 94 0.89 17.74 12.86
CA LEU A 94 1.55 16.85 13.82
C LEU A 94 2.61 17.60 14.65
N LEU A 95 3.35 18.53 14.04
CA LEU A 95 4.39 19.31 14.72
C LEU A 95 3.82 20.41 15.64
N THR A 96 2.68 21.01 15.28
CA THR A 96 2.17 22.21 15.95
C THR A 96 0.86 22.00 16.70
N GLY A 97 0.09 20.96 16.36
CA GLY A 97 -1.30 20.79 16.79
C GLY A 97 -2.31 21.67 16.05
N GLU A 98 -1.86 22.49 15.10
CA GLU A 98 -2.69 23.46 14.37
C GLU A 98 -2.84 23.06 12.90
N ASN A 99 -3.94 23.47 12.26
CA ASN A 99 -4.05 23.31 10.81
C ASN A 99 -3.13 24.31 10.10
N LEU A 100 -2.55 23.92 8.96
CA LEU A 100 -1.74 24.83 8.14
C LEU A 100 -2.56 26.07 7.74
N VAL A 101 -3.82 25.85 7.36
CA VAL A 101 -4.81 26.88 7.08
C VAL A 101 -5.98 26.70 8.02
N GLU A 102 -6.21 27.70 8.87
CA GLU A 102 -7.40 27.73 9.72
C GLU A 102 -8.58 28.36 8.97
N LEU A 103 -9.65 27.59 8.88
CA LEU A 103 -10.96 28.06 8.43
C LEU A 103 -11.85 28.25 9.66
N ASN A 104 -12.66 29.33 9.66
CA ASN A 104 -13.54 29.62 10.78
C ASN A 104 -14.46 28.43 11.12
N ARG A 105 -14.47 28.06 12.41
CA ARG A 105 -14.98 26.79 12.95
C ARG A 105 -16.47 26.52 12.70
N ASP A 106 -17.27 27.54 12.43
CA ASP A 106 -18.73 27.41 12.24
C ASP A 106 -19.15 26.72 10.93
N ARG A 107 -18.20 26.36 10.05
CA ARG A 107 -18.50 25.84 8.71
C ARG A 107 -17.97 24.41 8.45
N ARG A 108 -17.51 23.70 9.49
CA ARG A 108 -16.84 22.38 9.42
C ARG A 108 -17.74 21.18 9.05
N ALA A 109 -19.05 21.36 8.89
CA ALA A 109 -19.99 20.23 8.78
C ALA A 109 -20.33 19.76 7.34
N VAL A 110 -19.63 20.22 6.28
CA VAL A 110 -20.08 19.92 4.91
C VAL A 110 -18.93 19.56 3.97
N ASP A 111 -19.06 18.39 3.32
CA ASP A 111 -18.14 17.84 2.33
C ASP A 111 -17.81 18.84 1.20
N PHE A 112 -16.53 19.24 1.16
CA PHE A 112 -16.00 20.25 0.26
C PHE A 112 -15.92 19.78 -1.19
N GLY A 113 -15.67 18.48 -1.45
CA GLY A 113 -15.65 17.94 -2.81
C GLY A 113 -16.96 18.24 -3.53
N THR A 114 -18.08 18.16 -2.79
CA THR A 114 -19.42 18.49 -3.30
C THR A 114 -19.62 19.98 -3.59
N ARG A 115 -19.07 20.89 -2.77
CA ARG A 115 -19.21 22.35 -2.94
C ARG A 115 -18.30 22.95 -4.01
N LEU A 116 -17.06 22.47 -4.13
CA LEU A 116 -16.16 22.92 -5.20
C LEU A 116 -16.70 22.49 -6.58
N ARG A 117 -17.29 21.27 -6.66
CA ARG A 117 -18.05 20.82 -7.83
C ARG A 117 -19.20 21.79 -8.16
N ALA A 118 -20.01 22.17 -7.18
CA ALA A 118 -21.11 23.12 -7.34
C ALA A 118 -20.65 24.50 -7.84
N VAL A 119 -19.54 25.04 -7.29
CA VAL A 119 -19.00 26.36 -7.66
C VAL A 119 -18.59 26.42 -9.13
N VAL A 120 -17.91 25.37 -9.61
CA VAL A 120 -17.34 25.31 -10.96
C VAL A 120 -18.33 24.79 -12.00
N ALA A 121 -19.29 23.96 -11.60
CA ALA A 121 -20.42 23.56 -12.46
C ALA A 121 -21.41 24.72 -12.70
N GLY A 122 -21.32 25.82 -11.95
CA GLY A 122 -22.27 26.92 -12.01
C GLY A 122 -23.61 26.61 -11.32
N ASP A 123 -23.74 25.45 -10.69
CA ASP A 123 -24.95 24.95 -10.05
C ASP A 123 -24.85 25.02 -8.53
N GLY A 124 -25.66 25.87 -7.91
CA GLY A 124 -26.04 25.75 -6.50
C GLY A 124 -25.00 26.12 -5.42
N ALA A 125 -23.81 26.64 -5.76
CA ALA A 125 -22.89 27.13 -4.75
C ALA A 125 -23.33 28.49 -4.19
N THR A 126 -23.41 28.60 -2.87
CA THR A 126 -23.72 29.87 -2.21
C THR A 126 -22.54 30.84 -2.34
N GLY A 127 -22.78 32.16 -2.37
CA GLY A 127 -21.70 33.16 -2.43
C GLY A 127 -20.68 33.01 -1.27
N VAL A 128 -21.16 32.47 -0.16
CA VAL A 128 -20.39 32.13 1.04
C VAL A 128 -19.34 31.05 0.79
N ASP A 129 -19.64 30.07 -0.06
CA ASP A 129 -18.72 28.97 -0.39
C ASP A 129 -17.57 29.44 -1.28
N ARG A 130 -17.86 30.34 -2.22
CA ARG A 130 -16.83 30.97 -3.06
C ARG A 130 -15.87 31.82 -2.23
N GLU A 131 -16.38 32.61 -1.30
CA GLU A 131 -15.56 33.46 -0.43
C GLU A 131 -14.58 32.66 0.44
N LEU A 132 -15.02 31.51 0.98
CA LEU A 132 -14.16 30.58 1.72
C LEU A 132 -13.02 30.02 0.84
N ILE A 133 -13.36 29.59 -0.37
CA ILE A 133 -12.40 29.04 -1.33
C ILE A 133 -11.37 30.09 -1.70
N ASP A 134 -11.82 31.31 -1.99
CA ASP A 134 -10.95 32.41 -2.36
C ASP A 134 -10.06 32.84 -1.18
N ASP A 135 -10.59 32.87 0.04
CA ASP A 135 -9.80 33.17 1.25
C ASP A 135 -8.69 32.14 1.48
N ALA A 136 -9.04 30.86 1.40
CA ALA A 136 -8.08 29.78 1.52
C ALA A 136 -7.02 29.81 0.42
N ALA A 137 -7.45 29.96 -0.84
CA ALA A 137 -6.56 30.05 -1.98
C ALA A 137 -5.60 31.23 -1.84
N ARG A 138 -6.08 32.38 -1.35
CA ARG A 138 -5.25 33.57 -1.07
C ARG A 138 -4.18 33.30 -0.02
N LYS A 139 -4.54 32.62 1.07
CA LYS A 139 -3.61 32.22 2.14
C LYS A 139 -2.57 31.23 1.64
N ILE A 140 -2.99 30.14 1.01
CA ILE A 140 -2.12 29.05 0.53
C ILE A 140 -1.15 29.52 -0.55
N ARG A 141 -1.59 30.42 -1.45
CA ARG A 141 -0.73 30.99 -2.51
C ARG A 141 0.19 32.10 -2.01
N SER A 142 0.00 32.62 -0.79
CA SER A 142 0.89 33.63 -0.22
C SER A 142 2.14 32.98 0.35
N GLU A 143 3.31 33.22 -0.26
CA GLU A 143 4.58 32.72 0.27
C GLU A 143 4.83 33.24 1.70
N GLU A 144 4.46 34.49 1.98
CA GLU A 144 4.62 35.11 3.29
C GLU A 144 3.74 34.41 4.35
N PHE A 145 2.51 34.03 3.99
CA PHE A 145 1.64 33.25 4.87
C PHE A 145 2.27 31.90 5.18
N VAL A 146 2.69 31.15 4.16
CA VAL A 146 3.29 29.82 4.32
C VAL A 146 4.59 29.90 5.14
N ARG A 147 5.48 30.85 4.85
CA ARG A 147 6.71 31.09 5.64
C ARG A 147 6.41 31.40 7.11
N ARG A 148 5.37 32.20 7.40
CA ARG A 148 4.96 32.49 8.80
C ARG A 148 4.46 31.25 9.52
N ARG A 149 3.69 30.38 8.85
CA ARG A 149 3.27 29.10 9.44
C ARG A 149 4.48 28.19 9.71
N ILE A 150 5.40 28.07 8.77
CA ILE A 150 6.64 27.30 8.97
C ILE A 150 7.48 27.87 10.12
N ALA A 151 7.56 29.20 10.27
CA ALA A 151 8.24 29.83 11.40
C ALA A 151 7.62 29.43 12.75
N LEU A 152 6.29 29.32 12.84
CA LEU A 152 5.62 28.77 14.03
C LEU A 152 6.04 27.32 14.30
N ALA A 153 6.17 26.50 13.27
CA ALA A 153 6.66 25.13 13.44
C ALA A 153 8.11 25.09 13.96
N ARG A 154 8.96 26.04 13.56
CA ARG A 154 10.35 26.17 14.05
C ARG A 154 10.46 26.45 15.55
N GLU A 155 9.42 27.01 16.17
CA GLU A 155 9.37 27.21 17.62
C GLU A 155 9.05 25.92 18.39
N ARG A 156 8.44 24.92 17.74
CA ARG A 156 7.92 23.70 18.38
C ARG A 156 8.61 22.40 17.94
N ALA A 157 9.39 22.43 16.88
CA ALA A 157 9.97 21.23 16.26
C ALA A 157 11.49 21.36 16.01
N PRO A 158 12.21 20.22 15.90
CA PRO A 158 13.63 20.22 15.57
C PRO A 158 13.92 20.88 14.21
N PRO A 159 15.10 21.51 14.01
CA PRO A 159 15.45 22.16 12.74
C PRO A 159 15.30 21.25 11.51
N ALA A 160 15.69 19.98 11.64
CA ALA A 160 15.55 18.99 10.57
C ALA A 160 14.08 18.74 10.17
N ALA A 161 13.14 18.78 11.13
CA ALA A 161 11.70 18.64 10.87
C ALA A 161 11.19 19.82 10.05
N CYS A 162 11.63 21.03 10.39
CA CYS A 162 11.24 22.25 9.71
C CYS A 162 11.79 22.34 8.29
N GLU A 163 13.01 21.86 8.05
CA GLU A 163 13.58 21.75 6.71
C GLU A 163 12.78 20.78 5.82
N LEU A 164 12.41 19.61 6.35
CA LEU A 164 11.54 18.69 5.63
C LEU A 164 10.21 19.36 5.29
N LEU A 165 9.62 20.07 6.26
CA LEU A 165 8.36 20.79 6.08
C LEU A 165 8.46 21.87 4.99
N GLU A 166 9.56 22.63 4.96
CA GLU A 166 9.83 23.65 3.92
C GLU A 166 9.91 23.04 2.52
N LEU A 167 10.52 21.85 2.41
CA LEU A 167 10.65 21.15 1.14
C LEU A 167 9.34 20.47 0.68
N LEU A 168 8.47 20.08 1.62
CA LEU A 168 7.12 19.56 1.33
C LEU A 168 6.11 20.67 0.95
N LEU A 169 6.28 21.88 1.50
CA LEU A 169 5.39 23.03 1.26
C LEU A 169 5.92 24.01 0.19
N GLN A 170 6.70 23.52 -0.76
CA GLN A 170 7.10 24.30 -1.94
C GLN A 170 5.88 24.63 -2.80
N GLN A 171 5.73 25.91 -3.19
CA GLN A 171 4.61 26.35 -4.01
C GLN A 171 4.67 25.78 -5.41
N ASP A 172 5.86 25.77 -6.03
CA ASP A 172 6.08 25.12 -7.32
C ASP A 172 6.06 23.59 -7.14
N PRO A 173 5.09 22.87 -7.76
CA PRO A 173 5.02 21.41 -7.66
C PRO A 173 6.28 20.71 -8.17
N ALA A 174 7.05 21.32 -9.09
CA ALA A 174 8.28 20.75 -9.62
C ALA A 174 9.46 20.82 -8.62
N GLN A 175 9.42 21.77 -7.68
CA GLN A 175 10.43 21.92 -6.63
C GLN A 175 10.05 21.19 -5.33
N ARG A 176 8.81 20.69 -5.26
CA ARG A 176 8.27 19.99 -4.08
C ARG A 176 8.85 18.59 -3.99
N LEU A 177 9.20 18.17 -2.77
CA LEU A 177 9.70 16.80 -2.54
C LEU A 177 8.70 15.75 -2.99
N THR A 178 9.20 14.75 -3.69
CA THR A 178 8.48 13.49 -3.92
C THR A 178 8.48 12.64 -2.65
N ALA A 179 7.55 11.68 -2.55
CA ALA A 179 7.50 10.74 -1.41
C ALA A 179 8.83 10.01 -1.19
N THR A 180 9.45 9.51 -2.26
CA THR A 180 10.75 8.83 -2.21
C THR A 180 11.88 9.74 -1.71
N GLN A 181 11.90 11.01 -2.13
CA GLN A 181 12.92 11.95 -1.64
C GLN A 181 12.66 12.35 -0.18
N ALA A 182 11.39 12.51 0.22
CA ALA A 182 11.01 12.83 1.60
C ALA A 182 11.41 11.71 2.58
N LEU A 183 11.25 10.44 2.20
CA LEU A 183 11.66 9.29 3.02
C LEU A 183 13.18 9.25 3.27
N LYS A 184 13.98 9.75 2.32
CA LYS A 184 15.44 9.84 2.44
C LYS A 184 15.92 11.09 3.20
N HIS A 185 15.00 11.95 3.63
CA HIS A 185 15.38 13.18 4.32
C HIS A 185 15.89 12.87 5.72
N ARG A 186 16.92 13.60 6.17
CA ARG A 186 17.59 13.39 7.46
C ARG A 186 16.65 13.31 8.66
N PHE A 187 15.61 14.14 8.68
CA PHE A 187 14.61 14.09 9.76
C PHE A 187 13.93 12.72 9.85
N ILE A 188 13.59 12.12 8.71
CA ILE A 188 12.98 10.80 8.66
C ILE A 188 14.05 9.75 8.99
N THR A 189 15.18 9.72 8.29
CA THR A 189 16.20 8.69 8.50
C THR A 189 16.75 8.69 9.92
N ASP A 190 17.04 9.86 10.50
CA ASP A 190 17.57 9.96 11.88
C ASP A 190 16.52 9.61 12.93
N SER A 191 15.24 9.94 12.67
CA SER A 191 14.13 9.55 13.56
C SER A 191 13.77 8.07 13.43
N TYR A 192 14.04 7.43 12.28
CA TYR A 192 13.92 5.98 12.12
C TYR A 192 15.11 5.22 12.75
N LEU A 193 16.28 5.87 12.85
CA LEU A 193 17.51 5.30 13.42
C LEU A 193 17.72 5.61 14.91
N SER A 194 16.87 6.45 15.51
CA SER A 194 16.99 6.84 16.91
C SER A 194 16.73 5.65 17.85
N PRO A 195 17.63 5.36 18.80
CA PRO A 195 17.42 4.27 19.76
C PRO A 195 16.25 4.62 20.70
N GLY A 196 15.06 4.09 20.37
CA GLY A 196 13.81 4.33 21.10
C GLY A 196 12.55 4.37 20.21
N SER A 197 12.71 4.63 18.92
CA SER A 197 11.63 4.63 17.92
C SER A 197 11.56 3.27 17.23
N LEU A 198 10.65 2.40 17.70
CA LEU A 198 10.45 1.00 17.29
C LEU A 198 11.74 0.14 17.38
N PRO A 199 11.69 -1.08 17.94
CA PRO A 199 12.88 -1.93 18.03
C PRO A 199 13.25 -2.55 16.68
N LEU A 200 13.46 -1.76 15.61
CA LEU A 200 13.92 -2.25 14.30
C LEU A 200 15.28 -2.95 14.40
N ARG A 201 16.13 -2.56 15.36
CA ARG A 201 17.39 -3.26 15.68
C ARG A 201 17.22 -4.68 16.25
N ARG A 202 16.02 -5.11 16.64
CA ARG A 202 15.79 -6.52 17.04
C ARG A 202 15.49 -7.44 15.85
N TYR A 203 15.18 -6.88 14.68
CA TYR A 203 14.72 -7.64 13.52
C TYR A 203 15.85 -7.70 12.50
N ALA A 204 16.66 -8.75 12.62
CA ALA A 204 17.78 -9.03 11.72
C ALA A 204 17.33 -9.97 10.59
N LEU A 205 17.98 -9.85 9.44
CA LEU A 205 17.81 -10.79 8.34
C LEU A 205 18.89 -11.85 8.54
N ASP A 206 18.55 -12.86 9.32
CA ASP A 206 19.47 -13.94 9.68
C ASP A 206 19.58 -15.00 8.58
N ALA A 207 20.58 -15.88 8.72
CA ALA A 207 20.78 -17.00 7.80
C ALA A 207 19.55 -17.93 7.75
N GLU A 208 18.79 -18.04 8.83
CA GLU A 208 17.57 -18.85 8.88
C GLU A 208 16.47 -18.26 7.97
N THR A 209 16.29 -16.94 7.98
CA THR A 209 15.36 -16.22 7.10
C THR A 209 15.69 -16.51 5.63
N ILE A 210 16.97 -16.43 5.26
CA ILE A 210 17.42 -16.76 3.89
C ILE A 210 17.15 -18.22 3.55
N ASP A 211 17.37 -19.16 4.47
CA ASP A 211 17.07 -20.56 4.24
C ASP A 211 15.57 -20.82 4.08
N ARG A 212 14.71 -20.08 4.79
CA ARG A 212 13.25 -20.13 4.58
C ARG A 212 12.88 -19.61 3.20
N MET A 213 13.43 -18.47 2.79
CA MET A 213 13.24 -17.93 1.44
C MET A 213 13.70 -18.92 0.37
N ARG A 214 14.84 -19.60 0.56
CA ARG A 214 15.35 -20.63 -0.33
C ARG A 214 14.41 -21.84 -0.42
N ARG A 215 13.87 -22.32 0.72
CA ARG A 215 12.88 -23.41 0.75
C ARG A 215 11.58 -23.01 0.05
N PHE A 216 11.11 -21.79 0.27
CA PHE A 216 9.92 -21.25 -0.39
C PHE A 216 10.14 -21.11 -1.90
N ALA A 217 11.28 -20.57 -2.33
CA ALA A 217 11.68 -20.47 -3.73
C ALA A 217 11.63 -21.84 -4.42
N GLY A 218 12.19 -22.87 -3.77
CA GLY A 218 12.21 -24.26 -4.26
C GLY A 218 10.88 -25.00 -4.21
N ALA A 219 9.85 -24.46 -3.55
CA ALA A 219 8.56 -25.12 -3.40
C ALA A 219 7.77 -25.19 -4.73
N PRO A 220 6.85 -26.17 -4.89
CA PRO A 220 5.93 -26.22 -6.02
C PRO A 220 5.13 -24.92 -6.19
N GLY A 221 4.78 -24.59 -7.42
CA GLY A 221 4.07 -23.35 -7.76
C GLY A 221 2.77 -23.18 -6.96
N LEU A 222 1.98 -24.25 -6.85
CA LEU A 222 0.72 -24.24 -6.09
C LEU A 222 0.94 -23.97 -4.60
N ARG A 223 1.99 -24.55 -4.00
CA ARG A 223 2.33 -24.29 -2.60
C ARG A 223 2.70 -22.83 -2.39
N ARG A 224 3.50 -22.25 -3.28
CA ARG A 224 3.88 -20.83 -3.19
C ARG A 224 2.65 -19.92 -3.27
N LEU A 225 1.74 -20.19 -4.22
CA LEU A 225 0.50 -19.44 -4.36
C LEU A 225 -0.40 -19.55 -3.13
N ALA A 226 -0.56 -20.75 -2.58
CA ALA A 226 -1.36 -20.97 -1.38
C ALA A 226 -0.81 -20.20 -0.17
N VAL A 227 0.49 -20.31 0.11
CA VAL A 227 1.12 -19.58 1.21
C VAL A 227 1.08 -18.05 0.98
N LEU A 228 1.15 -17.59 -0.28
CA LEU A 228 0.95 -16.17 -0.61
C LEU A 228 -0.48 -15.71 -0.26
N VAL A 229 -1.49 -16.52 -0.59
CA VAL A 229 -2.89 -16.24 -0.21
C VAL A 229 -3.03 -16.25 1.32
N GLU A 230 -2.44 -17.22 2.02
CA GLU A 230 -2.45 -17.26 3.49
C GLU A 230 -1.79 -16.02 4.10
N ALA A 231 -0.63 -15.61 3.60
CA ALA A 231 0.06 -14.39 4.01
C ALA A 231 -0.77 -13.13 3.77
N HIS A 232 -1.57 -13.09 2.69
CA HIS A 232 -2.47 -11.98 2.42
C HIS A 232 -3.68 -11.95 3.35
N LEU A 233 -4.18 -13.13 3.75
CA LEU A 233 -5.30 -13.26 4.69
C LEU A 233 -4.89 -12.92 6.12
N LEU A 234 -3.62 -13.13 6.46
CA LEU A 234 -3.03 -12.76 7.74
C LEU A 234 -2.59 -11.30 7.75
N GLY A 235 -3.19 -10.49 8.62
CA GLY A 235 -2.66 -9.17 8.93
C GLY A 235 -1.53 -9.23 9.96
N PRO A 236 -0.68 -8.20 10.05
CA PRO A 236 0.25 -8.06 11.16
C PRO A 236 -0.48 -8.05 12.51
N GLN A 237 -1.74 -7.66 12.56
CA GLN A 237 -2.49 -7.62 13.81
C GLN A 237 -2.91 -9.02 14.31
N ASP A 238 -2.88 -10.03 13.43
CA ASP A 238 -3.42 -11.35 13.70
C ASP A 238 -2.38 -12.30 14.31
N ASP A 239 -1.08 -12.06 14.08
CA ASP A 239 0.01 -12.92 14.56
C ASP A 239 1.33 -12.14 14.77
N ASP A 240 1.98 -12.33 15.92
CA ASP A 240 3.23 -11.64 16.27
C ASP A 240 4.42 -12.06 15.38
N THR A 241 4.40 -13.27 14.81
CA THR A 241 5.38 -13.75 13.83
C THR A 241 5.27 -12.96 12.52
N ILE A 242 4.04 -12.69 12.08
CA ILE A 242 3.79 -11.85 10.89
C ILE A 242 4.22 -10.41 11.17
N LYS A 243 3.97 -9.87 12.38
CA LYS A 243 4.52 -8.56 12.78
C LYS A 243 6.03 -8.54 12.66
N GLN A 244 6.70 -9.56 13.20
CA GLN A 244 8.15 -9.69 13.15
C GLN A 244 8.66 -9.67 11.71
N GLN A 245 8.05 -10.44 10.80
CA GLN A 245 8.45 -10.49 9.38
C GLN A 245 8.24 -9.16 8.67
N VAL A 246 7.12 -8.48 8.92
CA VAL A 246 6.86 -7.14 8.37
C VAL A 246 7.86 -6.11 8.93
N CYS A 247 8.26 -6.24 10.19
CA CYS A 247 9.32 -5.41 10.78
C CYS A 247 10.69 -5.72 10.16
N THR A 248 11.04 -6.99 9.93
CA THR A 248 12.27 -7.37 9.22
C THR A 248 12.30 -6.80 7.80
N PHE A 249 11.19 -6.90 7.06
CA PHE A 249 11.05 -6.30 5.72
C PHE A 249 11.36 -4.81 5.76
N ARG A 250 10.75 -4.08 6.69
CA ARG A 250 10.95 -2.63 6.85
C ARG A 250 12.35 -2.25 7.30
N ALA A 251 13.01 -3.12 8.07
CA ALA A 251 14.40 -2.91 8.48
C ALA A 251 15.37 -3.05 7.29
N VAL A 252 15.01 -3.84 6.27
CA VAL A 252 15.81 -4.07 5.06
C VAL A 252 15.48 -3.04 3.98
N ASP A 253 14.22 -2.59 3.90
CA ASP A 253 13.77 -1.52 3.01
C ASP A 253 14.20 -0.14 3.55
N GLU A 254 15.51 0.10 3.64
CA GLU A 254 16.06 1.37 4.12
C GLU A 254 15.56 2.58 3.31
N CYS A 255 15.17 2.36 2.06
CA CYS A 255 14.66 3.39 1.17
C CYS A 255 13.16 3.66 1.30
N GLY A 256 12.43 2.81 2.04
CA GLY A 256 10.99 2.92 2.27
C GLY A 256 10.15 2.81 1.00
N MET A 257 10.64 2.12 -0.02
CA MET A 257 9.95 2.00 -1.31
C MET A 257 8.78 1.00 -1.27
N GLY A 258 8.70 0.20 -0.20
CA GLY A 258 7.69 -0.85 -0.02
C GLY A 258 7.96 -2.10 -0.85
N VAL A 259 9.15 -2.19 -1.44
CA VAL A 259 9.62 -3.30 -2.28
C VAL A 259 11.10 -3.52 -2.01
N LEU A 260 11.55 -4.77 -2.09
CA LEU A 260 12.95 -5.17 -1.88
C LEU A 260 13.54 -5.74 -3.16
N THR A 261 14.75 -5.32 -3.50
CA THR A 261 15.55 -5.93 -4.55
C THR A 261 16.57 -6.90 -3.95
N ALA A 262 17.15 -7.77 -4.80
CA ALA A 262 18.26 -8.62 -4.38
C ALA A 262 19.45 -7.81 -3.85
N ALA A 263 19.66 -6.59 -4.37
CA ALA A 263 20.70 -5.67 -3.91
C ALA A 263 20.42 -5.16 -2.49
N ASP A 264 19.16 -4.85 -2.16
CA ASP A 264 18.77 -4.39 -0.81
C ASP A 264 18.99 -5.49 0.23
N ILE A 265 18.57 -6.73 -0.07
CA ILE A 265 18.79 -7.88 0.81
C ILE A 265 20.29 -8.16 0.97
N ALA A 266 21.06 -8.10 -0.12
CA ALA A 266 22.51 -8.29 -0.07
C ALA A 266 23.23 -7.19 0.74
N ALA A 267 22.75 -5.94 0.66
CA ALA A 267 23.27 -4.84 1.46
C ALA A 267 22.98 -5.06 2.95
N ALA A 268 21.74 -5.44 3.30
CA ALA A 268 21.35 -5.74 4.67
C ALA A 268 22.14 -6.90 5.28
N LEU A 269 22.35 -8.00 4.54
CA LEU A 269 23.18 -9.13 4.99
C LEU A 269 24.61 -8.68 5.29
N ARG A 270 25.24 -7.90 4.39
CA ARG A 270 26.60 -7.38 4.60
C ARG A 270 26.69 -6.45 5.80
N ALA A 271 25.70 -5.57 5.98
CA ALA A 271 25.64 -4.65 7.11
C ALA A 271 25.56 -5.37 8.46
N GLN A 272 24.94 -6.57 8.48
CA GLN A 272 24.82 -7.43 9.66
C GLN A 272 26.00 -8.39 9.83
N GLY A 273 26.99 -8.36 8.93
CA GLY A 273 28.17 -9.23 8.99
C GLY A 273 27.93 -10.66 8.49
N HIS A 274 26.86 -10.89 7.73
CA HIS A 274 26.56 -12.16 7.09
C HIS A 274 27.11 -12.21 5.66
N ASP A 275 27.54 -13.40 5.22
CA ASP A 275 27.91 -13.65 3.83
C ASP A 275 26.67 -13.61 2.93
N VAL A 276 26.83 -13.02 1.74
CA VAL A 276 25.76 -12.98 0.74
C VAL A 276 25.74 -14.32 -0.01
N PRO A 277 24.61 -15.05 -0.02
CA PRO A 277 24.48 -16.29 -0.77
C PRO A 277 24.69 -16.04 -2.27
N ALA A 278 25.44 -16.92 -2.93
CA ALA A 278 25.68 -16.83 -4.38
C ALA A 278 24.39 -17.01 -5.21
N ASP A 279 23.40 -17.72 -4.67
CA ASP A 279 22.11 -18.01 -5.27
C ASP A 279 21.02 -16.98 -4.88
N LEU A 280 21.37 -15.87 -4.21
CA LEU A 280 20.40 -14.88 -3.75
C LEU A 280 19.57 -14.29 -4.90
N GLU A 281 20.20 -14.02 -6.05
CA GLU A 281 19.48 -13.50 -7.22
C GLU A 281 18.44 -14.51 -7.75
N GLU A 282 18.77 -15.80 -7.77
CA GLU A 282 17.84 -16.87 -8.17
C GLU A 282 16.70 -17.03 -7.15
N ILE A 283 17.02 -16.93 -5.85
CA ILE A 283 16.02 -16.92 -4.78
C ILE A 283 15.05 -15.76 -5.03
N CYS A 284 15.53 -14.53 -5.13
CA CYS A 284 14.70 -13.35 -5.34
C CYS A 284 13.83 -13.44 -6.59
N LEU A 285 14.40 -13.91 -7.71
CA LEU A 285 13.66 -14.12 -8.96
C LEU A 285 12.50 -15.11 -8.81
N ARG A 286 12.65 -16.13 -7.96
CA ARG A 286 11.59 -17.11 -7.69
C ARG A 286 10.58 -16.63 -6.64
N LEU A 287 10.94 -15.67 -5.79
CA LEU A 287 10.01 -15.06 -4.83
C LEU A 287 9.10 -14.03 -5.49
N ASP A 288 9.60 -13.33 -6.51
CA ASP A 288 8.85 -12.36 -7.30
C ASP A 288 7.80 -13.09 -8.16
N ILE A 289 6.63 -13.29 -7.57
CA ILE A 289 5.49 -13.96 -8.23
C ILE A 289 4.86 -12.98 -9.22
N SER A 290 4.85 -11.69 -8.88
CA SER A 290 4.30 -10.62 -9.71
C SER A 290 5.10 -10.35 -11.00
N ARG A 291 6.38 -10.77 -11.03
CA ARG A 291 7.37 -10.52 -12.08
C ARG A 291 7.65 -9.04 -12.33
N ASP A 292 7.58 -8.21 -11.29
CA ASP A 292 7.87 -6.78 -11.36
C ASP A 292 9.36 -6.46 -11.11
N GLY A 293 10.18 -7.48 -10.86
CA GLY A 293 11.61 -7.37 -10.57
C GLY A 293 11.92 -7.05 -9.11
N SER A 294 10.91 -6.99 -8.25
CA SER A 294 11.03 -6.65 -6.84
C SER A 294 10.21 -7.61 -5.96
N ILE A 295 10.54 -7.66 -4.68
CA ILE A 295 9.82 -8.47 -3.68
C ILE A 295 8.97 -7.51 -2.85
N ASN A 296 7.66 -7.62 -2.94
CA ASN A 296 6.76 -6.84 -2.09
C ASN A 296 6.63 -7.46 -0.68
N VAL A 297 5.97 -6.72 0.21
CA VAL A 297 5.80 -7.17 1.62
C VAL A 297 5.08 -8.51 1.75
N VAL A 298 4.09 -8.80 0.89
CA VAL A 298 3.31 -10.04 0.96
C VAL A 298 4.16 -11.22 0.52
N GLU A 299 4.94 -11.06 -0.55
CA GLU A 299 5.88 -12.08 -1.05
C GLU A 299 6.98 -12.37 -0.02
N PHE A 300 7.53 -11.33 0.62
CA PHE A 300 8.53 -11.50 1.67
C PHE A 300 7.96 -12.21 2.91
N VAL A 301 6.78 -11.81 3.38
CA VAL A 301 6.10 -12.46 4.51
C VAL A 301 5.83 -13.92 4.16
N ALA A 302 5.24 -14.21 3.00
CA ALA A 302 4.98 -15.57 2.53
C ALA A 302 6.27 -16.42 2.48
N ALA A 303 7.37 -15.85 1.99
CA ALA A 303 8.64 -16.56 1.89
C ALA A 303 9.35 -16.79 3.23
N THR A 304 9.02 -16.01 4.25
CA THR A 304 9.63 -16.07 5.59
C THR A 304 8.71 -16.68 6.65
N MET A 305 7.45 -16.97 6.29
CA MET A 305 6.44 -17.63 7.11
C MET A 305 6.93 -18.97 7.67
N GLU A 306 6.62 -19.20 8.95
CA GLU A 306 6.97 -20.45 9.59
C GLU A 306 6.09 -21.60 9.09
N PRO A 307 6.63 -22.81 8.89
CA PRO A 307 5.85 -23.95 8.41
C PRO A 307 4.61 -24.28 9.25
N ARG A 308 4.62 -23.95 10.54
CA ARG A 308 3.50 -24.18 11.46
C ARG A 308 2.27 -23.35 11.10
N LEU A 309 2.47 -22.11 10.64
CA LEU A 309 1.40 -21.22 10.22
C LEU A 309 0.84 -21.66 8.86
N CYS A 310 1.71 -22.11 7.95
CA CYS A 310 1.32 -22.64 6.63
C CYS A 310 0.51 -23.95 6.69
N CYS A 311 0.37 -24.55 7.89
CA CYS A 311 -0.35 -25.79 8.12
C CYS A 311 -1.57 -25.60 9.04
N ASP A 312 -1.97 -24.36 9.38
CA ASP A 312 -3.20 -24.13 10.14
C ASP A 312 -4.41 -24.53 9.27
N PRO A 313 -5.24 -25.51 9.70
CA PRO A 313 -6.39 -25.97 8.93
C PRO A 313 -7.39 -24.87 8.56
N ARG A 314 -7.44 -23.77 9.32
CA ARG A 314 -8.30 -22.62 9.02
C ARG A 314 -7.77 -21.82 7.85
N LEU A 315 -6.45 -21.59 7.80
CA LEU A 315 -5.78 -20.85 6.73
C LEU A 315 -5.75 -21.67 5.44
N CYS A 316 -5.41 -22.96 5.52
CA CYS A 316 -5.44 -23.83 4.34
C CYS A 316 -6.85 -23.90 3.73
N ARG A 317 -7.89 -23.93 4.56
CA ARG A 317 -9.28 -23.93 4.09
C ARG A 317 -9.69 -22.58 3.50
N ALA A 318 -9.23 -21.48 4.06
CA ALA A 318 -9.49 -20.15 3.50
C ALA A 318 -8.77 -19.97 2.16
N ALA A 319 -7.50 -20.38 2.06
CA ALA A 319 -6.74 -20.35 0.82
C ALA A 319 -7.36 -21.26 -0.26
N PHE A 320 -7.79 -22.47 0.11
CA PHE A 320 -8.50 -23.36 -0.82
C PHE A 320 -9.76 -22.70 -1.39
N ARG A 321 -10.60 -22.08 -0.55
CA ARG A 321 -11.82 -21.38 -0.98
C ARG A 321 -11.57 -20.17 -1.88
N VAL A 322 -10.39 -19.56 -1.77
CA VAL A 322 -10.00 -18.46 -2.68
C VAL A 322 -9.58 -19.02 -4.03
N LEU A 323 -8.91 -20.18 -4.04
CA LEU A 323 -8.43 -20.84 -5.26
C LEU A 323 -9.51 -21.65 -5.98
N ASP A 324 -10.53 -22.13 -5.26
CA ASP A 324 -11.74 -22.79 -5.74
C ASP A 324 -12.82 -21.73 -6.00
N ALA A 325 -12.81 -21.16 -7.22
CA ALA A 325 -13.56 -19.95 -7.55
C ALA A 325 -15.06 -20.23 -7.73
N ASP A 326 -15.42 -21.41 -8.21
CA ASP A 326 -16.82 -21.82 -8.36
C ASP A 326 -17.40 -22.51 -7.11
N GLY A 327 -16.52 -22.93 -6.18
CA GLY A 327 -16.90 -23.48 -4.87
C GLY A 327 -17.39 -24.93 -4.96
N ASP A 328 -17.01 -25.67 -6.00
CA ASP A 328 -17.39 -27.07 -6.20
C ASP A 328 -16.58 -28.03 -5.32
N GLY A 329 -15.50 -27.55 -4.69
CA GLY A 329 -14.62 -28.32 -3.81
C GLY A 329 -13.39 -28.92 -4.52
N ILE A 330 -13.13 -28.55 -5.78
CA ILE A 330 -12.03 -29.04 -6.60
C ILE A 330 -11.36 -27.84 -7.28
N ILE A 331 -10.06 -27.65 -7.06
CA ILE A 331 -9.33 -26.61 -7.81
C ILE A 331 -9.05 -27.14 -9.22
N THR A 332 -9.62 -26.48 -10.22
CA THR A 332 -9.42 -26.79 -11.64
C THR A 332 -8.60 -25.72 -12.36
N LEU A 333 -8.27 -25.98 -13.63
CA LEU A 333 -7.63 -24.98 -14.50
C LEU A 333 -8.49 -23.71 -14.62
N ALA A 334 -9.82 -23.86 -14.68
CA ALA A 334 -10.74 -22.73 -14.83
C ALA A 334 -10.72 -21.83 -13.59
N ASP A 335 -10.62 -22.41 -12.39
CA ASP A 335 -10.57 -21.65 -11.15
C ASP A 335 -9.26 -20.85 -11.03
N LEU A 336 -8.13 -21.47 -11.34
CA LEU A 336 -6.85 -20.76 -11.36
C LEU A 336 -6.82 -19.67 -12.43
N GLU A 337 -7.40 -19.92 -13.61
CA GLU A 337 -7.58 -18.87 -14.62
C GLU A 337 -8.45 -17.71 -14.10
N ALA A 338 -9.49 -17.99 -13.32
CA ALA A 338 -10.39 -16.97 -12.75
C ALA A 338 -9.71 -16.12 -11.67
N VAL A 339 -8.84 -16.71 -10.86
CA VAL A 339 -8.12 -16.03 -9.76
C VAL A 339 -6.96 -15.15 -10.29
N MET A 340 -6.31 -15.55 -11.37
CA MET A 340 -5.19 -14.81 -11.96
C MET A 340 -5.66 -13.60 -12.79
N SER A 341 -4.84 -12.55 -12.94
CA SER A 341 -5.15 -11.43 -13.83
C SER A 341 -5.28 -11.85 -15.29
N ALA A 342 -6.07 -11.09 -16.06
CA ALA A 342 -6.27 -11.31 -17.49
C ALA A 342 -4.99 -11.02 -18.28
N SER A 343 -4.17 -12.05 -18.50
CA SER A 343 -2.97 -12.01 -19.34
C SER A 343 -3.04 -13.05 -20.47
N PRO A 344 -2.36 -12.83 -21.61
CA PRO A 344 -2.28 -13.81 -22.70
C PRO A 344 -1.68 -15.15 -22.25
N GLN A 345 -0.81 -15.13 -21.24
CA GLN A 345 -0.12 -16.29 -20.69
C GLN A 345 -0.86 -16.92 -19.48
N ARG A 346 -2.03 -16.41 -19.08
CA ARG A 346 -2.73 -16.86 -17.87
C ARG A 346 -3.01 -18.37 -17.89
N ARG A 347 -3.38 -18.90 -19.05
CA ARG A 347 -3.73 -20.32 -19.22
C ARG A 347 -2.52 -21.22 -19.02
N GLU A 348 -1.38 -20.84 -19.59
CA GLU A 348 -0.14 -21.60 -19.46
C GLU A 348 0.37 -21.58 -18.01
N ALA A 349 0.31 -20.41 -17.37
CA ALA A 349 0.70 -20.25 -15.98
C ALA A 349 -0.24 -21.04 -15.03
N ALA A 350 -1.56 -20.96 -15.24
CA ALA A 350 -2.55 -21.74 -14.49
C ALA A 350 -2.36 -23.25 -14.67
N ALA A 351 -2.06 -23.71 -15.90
CA ALA A 351 -1.77 -25.11 -16.18
C ALA A 351 -0.49 -25.59 -15.47
N ALA A 352 0.56 -24.78 -15.47
CA ALA A 352 1.80 -25.09 -14.75
C ALA A 352 1.59 -25.15 -13.22
N LEU A 353 0.77 -24.25 -12.68
CA LEU A 353 0.39 -24.26 -11.26
C LEU A 353 -0.39 -25.52 -10.90
N LEU A 354 -1.42 -25.85 -11.69
CA LEU A 354 -2.22 -27.06 -11.49
C LEU A 354 -1.35 -28.31 -11.55
N ALA A 355 -0.50 -28.45 -12.58
CA ALA A 355 0.42 -29.57 -12.71
C ALA A 355 1.38 -29.70 -11.52
N SER A 356 1.81 -28.58 -10.93
CA SER A 356 2.69 -28.58 -9.75
C SER A 356 2.03 -29.10 -8.47
N GLY A 357 0.70 -29.16 -8.43
CA GLY A 357 -0.09 -29.67 -7.32
C GLY A 357 -0.47 -31.14 -7.42
N ALA A 358 0.06 -31.87 -8.40
CA ALA A 358 -0.21 -33.29 -8.65
C ALA A 358 -1.73 -33.59 -8.71
N PRO A 359 -2.43 -33.10 -9.75
CA PRO A 359 -3.87 -33.30 -9.88
C PRO A 359 -4.21 -34.78 -10.03
N ASP A 360 -5.46 -35.11 -9.69
CA ASP A 360 -6.00 -36.46 -9.83
C ASP A 360 -6.19 -36.86 -11.31
N ALA A 361 -6.75 -38.06 -11.52
CA ALA A 361 -7.01 -38.58 -12.86
C ALA A 361 -8.02 -37.74 -13.66
N ASP A 362 -8.85 -36.95 -12.97
CA ASP A 362 -9.88 -36.09 -13.55
C ASP A 362 -9.34 -34.67 -13.82
N GLY A 363 -8.08 -34.40 -13.45
CA GLY A 363 -7.38 -33.13 -13.69
C GLY A 363 -7.66 -32.06 -12.65
N GLY A 364 -8.23 -32.41 -11.50
CA GLY A 364 -8.54 -31.50 -10.39
C GLY A 364 -7.69 -31.74 -9.15
N ILE A 365 -7.72 -30.78 -8.22
CA ILE A 365 -7.06 -30.90 -6.91
C ILE A 365 -8.10 -30.71 -5.81
N ASP A 366 -8.43 -31.80 -5.10
CA ASP A 366 -9.33 -31.75 -3.94
C ASP A 366 -8.63 -31.14 -2.70
N PHE A 367 -9.42 -30.80 -1.68
CA PHE A 367 -8.89 -30.18 -0.46
C PHE A 367 -7.80 -31.03 0.24
N ARG A 368 -7.90 -32.36 0.17
CA ARG A 368 -6.94 -33.26 0.81
C ARG A 368 -5.60 -33.24 0.07
N SER A 369 -5.63 -33.32 -1.25
CA SER A 369 -4.45 -33.26 -2.13
C SER A 369 -3.80 -31.88 -2.07
N PHE A 370 -4.61 -30.83 -1.97
CA PHE A 370 -4.14 -29.47 -1.71
C PHE A 370 -3.36 -29.38 -0.40
N CYS A 371 -3.92 -29.85 0.73
CA CYS A 371 -3.22 -29.85 2.01
C CYS A 371 -1.94 -30.70 1.98
N ALA A 372 -1.95 -31.84 1.29
CA ALA A 372 -0.76 -32.69 1.11
C ALA A 372 0.36 -31.96 0.35
N THR A 373 0.01 -31.03 -0.55
CA THR A 373 0.97 -30.20 -1.30
C THR A 373 1.60 -29.10 -0.42
N LEU A 374 0.90 -28.63 0.63
CA LEU A 374 1.41 -27.62 1.56
C LEU A 374 2.37 -28.19 2.62
N LEU A 375 2.22 -29.46 2.95
CA LEU A 375 3.08 -30.14 3.92
C LEU A 375 4.50 -30.34 3.35
N PRO A 376 5.56 -30.08 4.13
CA PRO A 376 6.91 -30.47 3.75
C PRO A 376 7.00 -31.99 3.54
N SER A 377 7.73 -32.42 2.51
CA SER A 377 7.93 -33.83 2.16
C SER A 377 8.51 -34.61 3.36
N GLY A 378 7.64 -35.30 4.11
CA GLY A 378 8.05 -36.07 5.30
C GLY A 378 6.96 -36.20 6.36
N ASP A 379 6.02 -35.26 6.46
CA ASP A 379 5.04 -35.23 7.56
C ASP A 379 3.63 -35.68 7.12
N ARG A 380 3.51 -36.95 6.74
CA ARG A 380 2.23 -37.56 6.32
C ARG A 380 1.23 -37.74 7.47
N SER A 381 1.63 -37.49 8.71
CA SER A 381 0.81 -37.68 9.92
C SER A 381 -0.36 -36.68 10.03
N LEU A 382 -0.18 -35.45 9.50
CA LEU A 382 -1.19 -34.39 9.53
C LEU A 382 -2.28 -34.55 8.45
N SER A 383 -2.00 -35.31 7.39
CA SER A 383 -2.96 -35.61 6.33
C SER A 383 -4.16 -36.45 6.81
N GLU A 384 -3.99 -37.24 7.87
CA GLU A 384 -5.02 -38.17 8.36
C GLU A 384 -5.98 -37.53 9.37
N ALA A 385 -5.64 -36.34 9.90
CA ALA A 385 -6.43 -35.64 10.91
C ALA A 385 -7.42 -34.61 10.34
N LEU A 386 -7.43 -34.37 9.02
CA LEU A 386 -8.30 -33.39 8.39
C LEU A 386 -9.68 -34.00 8.05
N PRO A 387 -10.79 -33.42 8.53
CA PRO A 387 -12.12 -33.97 8.28
C PRO A 387 -12.51 -33.85 6.80
N ASN A 388 -13.10 -34.93 6.27
CA ASN A 388 -13.72 -34.97 4.95
C ASN A 388 -14.76 -33.84 4.82
N GLY A 389 -14.70 -33.11 3.71
CA GLY A 389 -15.52 -31.94 3.45
C GLY A 389 -17.01 -32.15 3.73
N GLY A 390 -17.49 -31.53 4.81
CA GLY A 390 -18.91 -31.34 5.06
C GLY A 390 -19.27 -29.87 4.91
N ARG A 391 -20.26 -29.57 4.04
CA ARG A 391 -20.91 -28.25 3.92
C ARG A 391 -21.40 -27.76 5.29
N SER A 392 -21.09 -26.52 5.69
CA SER A 392 -21.91 -25.57 6.50
C SER A 392 -21.07 -24.42 7.11
N PRO A 393 -21.68 -23.30 7.56
CA PRO A 393 -22.38 -22.27 6.80
C PRO A 393 -21.46 -21.07 6.48
N SER A 394 -21.91 -20.28 5.52
CA SER A 394 -21.35 -19.02 5.02
C SER A 394 -20.95 -18.01 6.10
N GLN A 395 -19.66 -17.67 6.15
CA GLN A 395 -19.20 -16.36 6.59
C GLN A 395 -18.51 -15.69 5.41
N SER A 396 -19.12 -14.64 4.89
CA SER A 396 -18.63 -13.86 3.75
C SER A 396 -17.40 -13.06 4.16
N LEU A 397 -16.22 -13.51 3.77
CA LEU A 397 -15.02 -12.68 3.70
C LEU A 397 -14.88 -12.18 2.27
N SER A 398 -15.72 -11.21 1.91
CA SER A 398 -15.64 -10.49 0.64
C SER A 398 -14.55 -9.44 0.72
N ARG A 399 -13.31 -9.81 0.36
CA ARG A 399 -12.31 -8.85 -0.14
C ARG A 399 -12.07 -9.15 -1.62
N PRO A 400 -12.26 -8.17 -2.52
CA PRO A 400 -12.02 -8.39 -3.94
C PRO A 400 -10.52 -8.60 -4.19
N PHE A 401 -10.19 -9.73 -4.81
CA PHE A 401 -8.88 -10.00 -5.40
C PHE A 401 -8.76 -9.22 -6.70
N SER A 402 -8.02 -8.11 -6.68
CA SER A 402 -7.67 -7.35 -7.88
C SER A 402 -6.20 -6.94 -7.81
N CYS A 403 -5.31 -7.92 -7.93
CA CYS A 403 -3.90 -7.83 -8.37
C CYS A 403 -3.20 -9.14 -7.98
N LEU A 404 -3.31 -10.15 -8.85
CA LEU A 404 -2.39 -11.31 -8.92
C LEU A 404 -1.99 -11.51 -10.38
#